data_AF-A0AAE2WDG1-F1
#
_entry.id   AF-A0AAE2WDG1-F1
#
_cell.length_a   1.000
_cell.length_b   1.000
_cell.length_c   1.000
_cell.angle_alpha   90.00
_cell.angle_beta   90.00
_cell.angle_gamma   90.00
#
_symmetry.space_group_name_H-M   'P 1'
#
loop_
_entity.id
_entity.type
_entity.pdbx_description
1 polymer ?
#
loop_
_entity_poly.entity_id
_entity_poly.type
_entity_poly.pdbx_seq_one_letter_code
_entity_poly.pdbx_strand_id
1 'polypeptide(L)'
;MNNINNAKRILDENTKVLYGIFGVISSSGYFPPLPFLNEFFLVGSDPCDQDGRMGCWRPFTLILSEYEVVKEWWFASHPGTVESRLGCECWGDWVQEILEM
;
A
#
# COMPACT_ATOMS: atom_id res chain seq x y z
N MET A 1 -17.42 7.22 6.85
CA MET A 1 -15.97 7.49 6.72
C MET A 1 -15.60 7.19 5.28
N ASN A 2 -14.91 8.08 4.57
CA ASN A 2 -14.58 7.87 3.16
C ASN A 2 -13.36 6.95 3.07
N ASN A 3 -13.52 5.70 2.61
CA ASN A 3 -12.44 4.72 2.52
C ASN A 3 -11.29 5.21 1.62
N ILE A 4 -11.60 6.00 0.59
CA ILE A 4 -10.60 6.64 -0.28
C ILE A 4 -9.65 7.52 0.55
N ASN A 5 -10.21 8.44 1.35
CA ASN A 5 -9.39 9.35 2.16
C ASN A 5 -8.62 8.59 3.24
N ASN A 6 -9.21 7.53 3.79
CA ASN A 6 -8.53 6.70 4.77
C ASN A 6 -7.34 5.95 4.15
N ALA A 7 -7.53 5.34 2.98
CA ALA A 7 -6.46 4.70 2.23
C ALA A 7 -5.34 5.68 1.91
N LYS A 8 -5.64 6.83 1.28
CA LYS A 8 -4.63 7.86 0.95
C LYS A 8 -3.81 8.27 2.17
N ARG A 9 -4.48 8.52 3.30
CA ARG A 9 -3.81 8.86 4.56
C ARG A 9 -2.89 7.73 5.03
N ILE A 10 -3.38 6.50 5.13
CA ILE A 10 -2.59 5.35 5.59
C ILE A 10 -1.36 5.16 4.71
N LEU A 11 -1.53 5.21 3.39
CA LEU A 11 -0.41 5.04 2.45
C LEU A 11 0.61 6.17 2.57
N ASP A 12 0.18 7.44 2.64
CA ASP A 12 1.05 8.62 2.77
C ASP A 12 1.72 8.74 4.16
N GLU A 13 1.07 8.28 5.22
CA GLU A 13 1.70 8.19 6.53
C GLU A 13 2.74 7.07 6.53
N ASN A 14 2.42 5.93 5.93
CA ASN A 14 3.32 4.78 5.87
C ASN A 14 4.59 5.04 5.07
N THR A 15 4.53 5.85 3.99
CA THR A 15 5.75 6.26 3.26
C THR A 15 6.74 7.06 4.11
N LYS A 16 6.28 7.67 5.19
CA LYS A 16 7.10 8.52 6.08
C LYS A 16 7.61 7.76 7.30
N VAL A 17 7.09 6.57 7.56
CA VAL A 17 7.52 5.73 8.68
C VAL A 17 8.85 5.05 8.30
N LEU A 18 9.80 5.06 9.23
CA LEU A 18 11.07 4.37 9.03
C LEU A 18 10.79 2.87 8.91
N TYR A 19 11.20 2.26 7.78
CA TYR A 19 10.90 0.88 7.39
C TYR A 19 9.44 0.59 7.03
N GLY A 20 8.59 1.62 6.90
CA GLY A 20 7.23 1.43 6.40
C GLY A 20 7.24 0.84 4.99
N ILE A 21 6.43 -0.19 4.75
CA ILE A 21 6.47 -0.92 3.47
C ILE A 21 6.18 -0.01 2.27
N PHE A 22 5.28 0.96 2.41
CA PHE A 22 5.01 1.93 1.35
C PHE A 22 6.15 2.92 1.10
N GLY A 23 7.07 3.10 2.07
CA GLY A 23 8.33 3.80 1.82
C GLY A 23 9.15 3.07 0.75
N VAL A 24 9.28 1.74 0.86
CA VAL A 24 9.98 0.91 -0.14
C VAL A 24 9.22 0.90 -1.46
N ILE A 25 7.89 0.67 -1.43
CA ILE A 25 7.03 0.68 -2.63
C ILE A 25 7.14 2.01 -3.39
N SER A 26 7.17 3.14 -2.68
CA SER A 26 7.30 4.46 -3.33
C SER A 26 8.57 4.62 -4.15
N SER A 27 9.63 3.89 -3.79
CA SER A 27 10.92 3.88 -4.50
C SER A 27 11.08 2.75 -5.52
N SER A 28 10.22 1.73 -5.52
CA SER A 28 10.37 0.56 -6.40
C SER A 28 9.83 0.78 -7.82
N GLY A 29 9.00 1.80 -8.03
CA GLY A 29 8.30 2.02 -9.30
C GLY A 29 7.08 1.13 -9.51
N TYR A 30 6.66 0.35 -8.51
CA TYR A 30 5.49 -0.50 -8.57
C TYR A 30 4.39 -0.06 -7.60
N PHE A 31 3.15 -0.42 -7.92
CA PHE A 31 2.00 -0.28 -7.04
C PHE A 31 1.22 -1.59 -6.99
N PRO A 32 0.76 -2.04 -5.80
CA PRO A 32 0.06 -3.31 -5.68
C PRO A 32 -1.32 -3.24 -6.34
N PRO A 33 -1.79 -4.35 -6.96
CA PRO A 33 -3.15 -4.45 -7.45
C PRO A 33 -4.16 -4.45 -6.29
N LEU A 34 -5.43 -4.15 -6.60
CA LEU A 34 -6.52 -4.07 -5.62
C LEU A 34 -6.58 -5.24 -4.61
N PRO A 35 -6.50 -6.52 -5.00
CA PRO A 35 -6.58 -7.61 -4.03
C PRO A 35 -5.49 -7.53 -2.96
N PHE A 36 -4.25 -7.22 -3.36
CA PHE A 36 -3.10 -7.17 -2.45
C PHE A 36 -3.17 -5.94 -1.55
N LEU A 37 -3.61 -4.81 -2.12
CA LEU A 37 -3.83 -3.60 -1.33
C LEU A 37 -4.94 -3.80 -0.28
N ASN A 38 -5.98 -4.56 -0.62
CA ASN A 38 -7.04 -4.93 0.33
C ASN A 38 -6.55 -5.91 1.41
N GLU A 39 -5.66 -6.85 1.08
CA GLU A 39 -5.00 -7.70 2.09
C GLU A 39 -4.25 -6.84 3.11
N PHE A 40 -3.47 -5.85 2.65
CA PHE A 40 -2.79 -4.89 3.53
C PHE A 40 -3.79 -4.13 4.43
N PHE A 41 -4.86 -3.55 3.85
CA PHE A 41 -5.82 -2.80 4.65
C PHE A 41 -6.62 -3.66 5.64
N LEU A 42 -6.85 -4.94 5.33
CA LEU A 42 -7.54 -5.88 6.20
C LEU A 42 -6.71 -6.31 7.42
N VAL A 43 -5.37 -6.32 7.32
CA VAL A 43 -4.49 -6.59 8.46
C VAL A 43 -4.68 -5.53 9.55
N GLY A 44 -4.91 -4.27 9.19
CA GLY A 44 -5.16 -3.19 10.16
C GLY A 44 -3.88 -2.61 10.77
N SER A 45 -2.71 -3.01 10.28
CA SER A 45 -1.38 -2.54 10.71
C SER A 45 -0.37 -2.78 9.60
N ASP A 46 0.73 -2.04 9.61
CA ASP A 46 1.84 -2.30 8.70
C ASP A 46 2.67 -3.49 9.22
N PRO A 47 2.81 -4.60 8.46
CA PRO A 47 3.64 -5.73 8.89
C PRO A 47 5.13 -5.38 9.03
N CYS A 48 5.59 -4.30 8.40
CA CYS A 48 6.98 -3.83 8.47
C CYS A 48 7.21 -2.78 9.57
N ASP A 49 6.17 -2.31 10.26
CA ASP A 49 6.29 -1.36 11.37
C ASP A 49 6.74 -2.07 12.66
N GLN A 50 8.04 -2.39 12.71
CA GLN A 50 8.64 -3.18 13.78
C GLN A 50 8.75 -2.45 15.13
N ASP A 51 8.62 -1.13 15.13
CA ASP A 51 8.72 -0.32 16.34
C ASP A 51 7.43 0.43 16.70
N GLY A 52 6.33 0.12 16.02
CA GLY A 52 4.99 0.62 16.33
C GLY A 52 4.86 2.14 16.14
N ARG A 53 5.65 2.71 15.22
CA ARG A 53 5.61 4.15 14.92
C ARG A 53 4.34 4.52 14.18
N MET A 54 3.75 3.58 13.44
CA MET A 54 2.46 3.74 12.84
C MET A 54 1.36 3.21 13.77
N GLY A 55 0.32 4.02 13.97
CA GLY A 55 -0.86 3.55 14.68
C GLY A 55 -1.62 2.50 13.85
N CYS A 56 -2.15 1.48 14.51
CA CYS A 56 -3.10 0.56 13.86
C CYS A 56 -4.31 1.34 13.33
N TRP A 57 -4.88 0.87 12.23
CA TRP A 57 -6.12 1.38 11.68
C TRP A 57 -7.24 0.35 11.78
N ARG A 58 -8.47 0.81 11.63
CA ARG A 58 -9.62 -0.09 11.51
C ARG A 58 -9.57 -0.82 10.17
N PRO A 59 -9.58 -2.17 10.15
CA PRO A 59 -9.61 -2.94 8.90
C PRO A 59 -10.73 -2.54 7.96
N PHE A 60 -10.42 -2.48 6.66
CA PHE A 60 -11.37 -2.14 5.60
C PHE A 60 -10.89 -2.66 4.25
N THR A 61 -11.76 -2.58 3.25
CA THR A 61 -11.44 -2.85 1.85
C THR A 61 -11.91 -1.69 0.98
N LEU A 62 -11.26 -1.55 -0.17
CA LEU A 62 -11.69 -0.71 -1.27
C LEU A 62 -12.49 -1.54 -2.26
N ILE A 63 -13.55 -0.95 -2.80
CA ILE A 63 -14.14 -1.43 -4.05
C ILE A 63 -13.34 -0.90 -5.25
N LEU A 64 -13.58 -1.45 -6.45
CA LEU A 64 -12.83 -1.10 -7.66
C LEU A 64 -12.83 0.42 -7.95
N SER A 65 -13.97 1.09 -7.83
CA SER A 65 -14.03 2.54 -8.08
C SER A 65 -13.27 3.37 -7.05
N GLU A 66 -13.21 2.94 -5.80
CA GLU A 66 -12.41 3.62 -4.77
C GLU A 66 -10.92 3.39 -5.00
N TYR A 67 -10.55 2.17 -5.40
CA TYR A 67 -9.18 1.80 -5.74
C TYR A 67 -8.63 2.63 -6.90
N GLU A 68 -9.40 2.78 -7.99
CA GLU A 68 -8.96 3.59 -9.13
C GLU A 68 -8.64 5.03 -8.69
N VAL A 69 -9.47 5.62 -7.82
CA VAL A 69 -9.22 6.98 -7.28
C VAL A 69 -7.98 7.05 -6.37
N VAL A 70 -7.67 5.98 -5.64
CA VAL A 70 -6.44 5.89 -4.83
C VAL A 70 -5.22 5.69 -5.73
N LYS A 71 -5.32 4.82 -6.73
CA LYS A 71 -4.26 4.54 -7.70
C LYS A 71 -3.89 5.78 -8.51
N GLU A 72 -4.87 6.49 -9.05
CA GLU A 72 -4.64 7.75 -9.78
C GLU A 72 -3.92 8.79 -8.91
N TRP A 73 -4.33 8.92 -7.65
CA TRP A 73 -3.66 9.80 -6.69
C TRP A 73 -2.22 9.36 -6.39
N TRP A 74 -1.97 8.06 -6.25
CA TRP A 74 -0.62 7.52 -6.04
C TRP A 74 0.27 7.83 -7.23
N PHE A 75 -0.21 7.58 -8.46
CA PHE A 75 0.55 7.78 -9.70
C PHE A 75 0.86 9.26 -9.96
N ALA A 76 -0.06 10.15 -9.59
CA ALA A 76 0.19 11.59 -9.65
C ALA A 76 1.31 12.04 -8.69
N SER A 77 1.44 11.36 -7.55
CA SER A 77 2.44 11.66 -6.52
C SER A 77 3.78 10.92 -6.72
N HIS A 78 3.75 9.81 -7.47
CA HIS A 78 4.89 8.95 -7.79
C HIS A 78 4.95 8.70 -9.32
N PRO A 79 5.43 9.68 -10.11
CA PRO A 79 5.48 9.55 -11.56
C PRO A 79 6.33 8.37 -12.01
N GLY A 80 5.82 7.61 -12.98
CA GLY A 80 6.50 6.42 -13.51
C GLY A 80 6.16 5.12 -12.77
N THR A 81 5.41 5.19 -11.66
CA THR A 81 4.87 3.99 -11.01
C THR A 81 3.91 3.24 -11.93
N VAL A 82 3.99 1.90 -11.93
CA VAL A 82 3.07 1.02 -12.65
C VAL A 82 2.37 0.05 -11.72
N GLU A 83 1.09 -0.24 -11.97
CA GLU A 83 0.39 -1.31 -11.28
C GLU A 83 0.96 -2.65 -11.76
N SER A 84 1.39 -3.51 -10.82
CA SER A 84 1.93 -4.81 -11.17
C SER A 84 1.70 -5.83 -10.06
N ARG A 85 1.36 -7.06 -10.44
CA ARG A 85 1.32 -8.19 -9.50
C ARG A 85 2.69 -8.85 -9.30
N LEU A 86 3.70 -8.47 -10.09
CA LEU A 86 5.04 -9.08 -10.07
C LEU A 86 5.06 -10.61 -10.19
N GLY A 87 4.01 -11.21 -10.77
CA GLY A 87 3.86 -12.66 -10.83
C GLY A 87 3.44 -13.33 -9.52
N CYS A 88 3.23 -12.58 -8.44
CA CYS A 88 2.81 -13.08 -7.13
C CYS A 88 1.30 -13.37 -7.08
N GLU A 89 0.90 -14.21 -6.12
CA GLU A 89 -0.50 -14.58 -5.89
C GLU A 89 -1.14 -13.88 -4.68
N CYS A 90 -0.33 -13.37 -3.75
CA CYS A 90 -0.79 -12.70 -2.52
C CYS A 90 0.08 -11.49 -2.14
N TRP A 91 -0.40 -10.67 -1.20
CA TRP A 91 0.33 -9.51 -0.69
C TRP A 91 1.66 -9.90 -0.04
N GLY A 92 1.70 -11.00 0.71
CA GLY A 92 2.91 -11.43 1.42
C GLY A 92 4.08 -11.67 0.46
N ASP A 93 3.85 -12.48 -0.58
CA ASP A 93 4.87 -12.76 -1.60
C ASP A 93 5.25 -11.50 -2.38
N TRP A 94 4.25 -10.66 -2.71
CA TRP A 94 4.48 -9.40 -3.41
C TRP A 94 5.36 -8.43 -2.61
N VAL A 95 5.17 -8.36 -1.30
CA VAL A 95 6.01 -7.57 -0.39
C VAL A 95 7.42 -8.13 -0.32
N GLN A 96 7.59 -9.45 -0.25
CA GLN A 96 8.92 -10.06 -0.26
C GLN A 96 9.65 -9.74 -1.56
N GLU A 97 9.00 -9.89 -2.72
CA GLU A 97 9.59 -9.55 -4.02
C GLU A 97 10.06 -8.09 -4.04
N ILE A 98 9.24 -7.14 -3.57
CA ILE A 98 9.60 -5.71 -3.49
C ILE A 98 10.79 -5.43 -2.57
N LEU A 99 10.91 -6.16 -1.47
CA LEU A 99 12.01 -6.00 -0.51
C LEU A 99 13.35 -6.57 -1.01
N GLU A 100 13.31 -7.47 -1.99
CA GLU A 100 14.48 -8.12 -2.58
C GLU A 100 15.02 -7.42 -3.85
N MET A 101 14.30 -6.42 -4.38
CA MET A 101 14.73 -5.61 -5.56
C MET A 101 15.85 -4.63 -5.25
#